data_AF-A0A7V1FYG8-F1
#
_entry.id   AF-A0A7V1FYG8-F1
#
_cell.length_a   1.000
_cell.length_b   1.000
_cell.length_c   1.000
_cell.angle_alpha   90.00
_cell.angle_beta   90.00
_cell.angle_gamma   90.00
#
_symmetry.space_group_name_H-M   'P 1'
#
loop_
_entity.id
_entity.type
_entity.pdbx_description
1 polymer ?
#
loop_
_entity_poly.entity_id
_entity_poly.type
_entity_poly.pdbx_seq_one_letter_code
_entity_poly.pdbx_strand_id
1 'polypeptide(L)'
;MTIAVKRWNPALFAILILLTLAFLTGCNAPMGQLNAFNRYFKACDYENSALFAQKRISGREKPQGEDLLWALQLGTVERIRQDYRKSTEYFDKAEDMLKFYDEQSKI
;
A
#
# COMPACT_ATOMS: atom_id res chain seq x y z
N MET A 1 33.54 14.33 46.58
CA MET A 1 32.57 14.61 45.50
C MET A 1 31.68 13.38 45.33
N THR A 2 30.46 13.40 45.83
CA THR A 2 29.46 12.35 45.59
C THR A 2 28.62 12.76 44.38
N ILE A 3 28.73 12.00 43.29
CA ILE A 3 27.91 12.21 42.10
C ILE A 3 26.53 11.64 42.40
N ALA A 4 25.52 12.51 42.48
CA ALA A 4 24.13 12.10 42.61
C ALA A 4 23.69 11.44 41.29
N VAL A 5 23.53 10.12 41.31
CA VAL A 5 22.97 9.39 40.17
C VAL A 5 21.47 9.69 40.12
N LYS A 6 21.06 10.51 39.14
CA LYS A 6 19.66 10.84 38.89
C LYS A 6 18.89 9.54 38.63
N ARG A 7 18.02 9.15 39.58
CA ARG A 7 17.21 7.93 39.49
C ARG A 7 16.05 8.20 38.52
N TRP A 8 16.12 7.65 37.31
CA TRP A 8 15.06 7.82 36.32
C TRP A 8 13.82 7.04 36.76
N ASN A 9 12.64 7.65 36.61
CA ASN A 9 11.37 7.03 36.97
C ASN A 9 11.06 5.93 35.93
N PRO A 10 10.99 4.64 36.33
CA PRO A 10 10.76 3.54 35.39
C PRO A 10 9.42 3.67 34.66
N ALA A 11 8.41 4.32 35.26
CA ALA A 11 7.13 4.59 34.61
C ALA A 11 7.27 5.57 33.43
N LEU A 12 8.11 6.59 33.55
CA LEU A 12 8.38 7.54 32.47
C LEU A 12 9.12 6.88 31.30
N PHE A 13 10.05 5.96 31.60
CA PHE A 13 10.71 5.15 30.57
C PHE A 13 9.73 4.22 29.85
N ALA A 14 8.84 3.56 30.58
CA ALA A 14 7.83 2.67 29.99
C ALA A 14 6.87 3.44 29.07
N ILE A 15 6.43 4.64 29.47
CA ILE A 15 5.59 5.52 28.64
C ILE A 15 6.32 5.94 27.37
N LEU A 16 7.60 6.33 27.47
CA LEU A 16 8.41 6.72 26.32
C LEU A 16 8.56 5.55 25.33
N ILE A 17 8.78 4.33 25.83
CA ILE A 17 8.89 3.11 25.01
C ILE A 17 7.56 2.78 24.32
N LEU A 18 6.43 2.90 25.03
CA LEU A 18 5.10 2.66 24.44
C LEU A 18 4.76 3.67 23.34
N LEU A 19 5.13 4.94 23.54
CA LEU A 19 4.96 5.99 22.53
C LEU A 19 5.83 5.72 21.31
N THR A 20 7.11 5.34 21.47
CA THR A 20 7.97 5.02 20.33
C THR A 20 7.53 3.75 19.60
N LEU A 21 7.01 2.75 20.32
CA LEU A 21 6.44 1.54 19.71
C LEU A 21 5.23 1.87 18.81
N ALA A 22 4.36 2.79 19.22
CA ALA A 22 3.23 3.22 18.41
C ALA A 22 3.66 3.92 17.09
N PHE A 23 4.81 4.60 17.10
CA PHE A 23 5.41 5.17 15.88
C PHE A 23 6.17 4.13 15.03
N LEU A 24 6.69 3.06 15.64
CA LEU A 24 7.40 1.97 14.95
C LEU A 24 6.44 0.95 14.32
N THR A 25 5.23 0.79 14.87
CA THR A 25 4.14 0.10 14.19
C THR A 25 3.54 1.04 13.15
N GLY A 26 4.30 1.31 12.08
CA GLY A 26 3.80 2.06 10.94
C GLY A 26 2.45 1.49 10.50
N CYS A 27 1.47 2.36 10.28
CA CYS A 27 0.16 1.95 9.80
C CYS A 27 0.33 1.15 8.50
N ASN A 28 0.18 -0.17 8.58
CA ASN A 28 0.08 -1.06 7.42
C ASN A 28 -1.29 -0.88 6.74
N ALA A 29 -1.62 0.37 6.38
CA ALA A 29 -2.76 0.69 5.52
C ALA A 29 -2.84 -0.22 4.28
N PRO A 30 -1.73 -0.66 3.65
CA PRO A 30 -1.79 -1.62 2.54
C PRO A 30 -2.48 -2.94 2.91
N MET A 31 -2.24 -3.50 4.10
CA MET A 31 -2.79 -4.82 4.47
C MET A 31 -4.30 -4.80 4.67
N GLY A 32 -4.83 -3.73 5.27
CA GLY A 32 -6.28 -3.58 5.41
C GLY A 32 -6.99 -3.48 4.05
N GLN A 33 -6.40 -2.74 3.12
CA GLN A 33 -6.94 -2.58 1.77
C GLN A 33 -6.82 -3.85 0.95
N LEU A 34 -5.67 -4.55 1.03
CA LEU A 34 -5.46 -5.82 0.36
C LEU A 34 -6.43 -6.89 0.88
N ASN A 35 -6.68 -6.93 2.19
CA ASN A 35 -7.69 -7.82 2.77
C ASN A 35 -9.10 -7.50 2.25
N ALA A 36 -9.46 -6.22 2.11
CA ALA A 36 -10.75 -5.81 1.55
C ALA A 36 -10.90 -6.24 0.08
N PHE A 37 -9.89 -6.02 -0.76
CA PHE A 37 -9.85 -6.52 -2.13
C PHE A 37 -9.96 -8.05 -2.20
N ASN A 38 -9.17 -8.75 -1.38
CA ASN A 38 -9.13 -10.21 -1.35
C ASN A 38 -10.46 -10.83 -0.93
N ARG A 39 -11.26 -10.15 -0.11
CA ARG A 39 -12.61 -10.63 0.22
C ARG A 39 -13.50 -10.72 -1.01
N TYR A 40 -13.50 -9.70 -1.87
CA TYR A 40 -14.24 -9.73 -3.13
C TYR A 40 -13.65 -10.77 -4.09
N PHE A 41 -12.32 -10.78 -4.24
CA PHE A 41 -11.64 -11.64 -5.20
C PHE A 41 -11.84 -13.13 -4.89
N LYS A 42 -11.66 -13.53 -3.63
CA LYS A 42 -11.88 -14.92 -3.18
C LYS A 42 -13.34 -15.35 -3.25
N ALA A 43 -14.27 -14.40 -3.17
CA ALA A 43 -15.70 -14.67 -3.35
C ALA A 43 -16.12 -14.71 -4.83
N CYS A 44 -15.18 -14.60 -5.77
CA CYS A 44 -15.45 -14.47 -7.22
C CYS A 44 -16.31 -13.24 -7.57
N ASP A 45 -16.37 -12.24 -6.69
CA ASP A 45 -17.05 -10.97 -6.92
C ASP A 45 -16.09 -10.00 -7.66
N TYR A 46 -15.81 -10.35 -8.91
CA TYR A 46 -14.86 -9.63 -9.75
C TYR A 46 -15.34 -8.21 -10.12
N GLU A 47 -16.65 -7.95 -10.04
CA GLU A 47 -17.20 -6.61 -10.19
C GLU A 47 -16.71 -5.69 -9.07
N ASN A 48 -16.93 -6.09 -7.82
CA ASN A 48 -16.48 -5.29 -6.69
C ASN A 48 -14.94 -5.30 -6.53
N SER A 49 -14.25 -6.38 -6.89
CA SER A 49 -12.77 -6.37 -6.95
C SER A 49 -12.25 -5.31 -7.92
N ALA A 50 -12.80 -5.22 -9.14
CA ALA A 50 -12.38 -4.24 -10.14
C ALA A 50 -12.69 -2.81 -9.67
N LEU A 51 -13.91 -2.57 -9.18
CA LEU A 51 -14.30 -1.27 -8.63
C LEU A 51 -13.43 -0.84 -7.45
N PHE A 52 -13.08 -1.78 -6.56
CA PHE A 52 -12.21 -1.50 -5.41
C PHE A 52 -10.83 -1.06 -5.88
N ALA A 53 -10.19 -1.82 -6.76
CA ALA A 53 -8.87 -1.48 -7.29
C ALA A 53 -8.90 -0.16 -8.06
N GLN A 54 -9.90 0.04 -8.92
CA GLN A 54 -10.02 1.26 -9.73
C GLN A 54 -10.14 2.53 -8.89
N LYS A 55 -10.89 2.49 -7.77
CA LYS A 55 -11.04 3.63 -6.83
C LYS A 55 -9.76 4.00 -6.09
N ARG A 56 -8.77 3.11 -6.06
CA ARG A 56 -7.51 3.31 -5.33
C ARG A 56 -6.41 3.89 -6.19
N ILE A 57 -6.58 3.88 -7.51
CA ILE A 57 -5.64 4.50 -8.44
C ILE A 57 -5.85 6.02 -8.41
N SER A 58 -4.80 6.77 -8.11
CA SER A 58 -4.84 8.21 -7.84
C SER A 58 -5.23 9.08 -9.05
N GLY A 59 -5.06 8.55 -10.27
CA GLY A 59 -5.33 9.25 -11.53
C GLY A 59 -4.36 10.39 -11.82
N ARG A 60 -3.23 10.47 -11.10
CA ARG A 60 -2.21 11.51 -11.27
C ARG A 60 -1.25 11.17 -12.41
N GLU A 61 -0.60 12.19 -12.96
CA GLU A 61 0.41 12.04 -14.01
C GLU A 61 1.62 11.23 -13.54
N LYS A 62 2.09 11.48 -12.32
CA LYS A 62 3.17 10.71 -11.69
C LYS A 62 2.56 9.68 -10.75
N PRO A 63 2.99 8.41 -10.79
CA PRO A 63 2.45 7.37 -9.93
C PRO A 63 2.82 7.60 -8.47
N GLN A 64 1.89 7.34 -7.57
CA GLN A 64 2.06 7.59 -6.14
C GLN A 64 1.53 6.43 -5.30
N GLY A 65 2.09 6.30 -4.09
CA GLY A 65 1.61 5.33 -3.10
C GLY A 65 1.52 3.92 -3.67
N GLU A 66 0.31 3.39 -3.77
CA GLU A 66 0.02 2.02 -4.18
C GLU A 66 -0.54 1.92 -5.61
N ASP A 67 -0.45 2.97 -6.43
CA ASP A 67 -1.01 3.00 -7.79
C ASP A 67 -0.58 1.79 -8.64
N LEU A 68 0.70 1.42 -8.57
CA LEU A 68 1.24 0.26 -9.27
C LEU A 68 0.55 -1.04 -8.83
N LEU A 69 0.38 -1.25 -7.51
CA LEU A 69 -0.32 -2.42 -6.98
C LEU A 69 -1.75 -2.47 -7.52
N TRP A 70 -2.48 -1.37 -7.44
CA TRP A 70 -3.89 -1.34 -7.83
C TRP A 70 -4.10 -1.44 -9.33
N ALA A 71 -3.18 -0.93 -10.15
CA ALA A 71 -3.17 -1.14 -11.60
C ALA A 71 -2.98 -2.64 -11.96
N LEU A 72 -2.02 -3.31 -11.32
CA LEU A 72 -1.78 -4.75 -11.53
C LEU A 72 -2.98 -5.61 -11.10
N GLN A 73 -3.58 -5.30 -9.95
CA GLN A 73 -4.78 -6.00 -9.47
C GLN A 73 -5.97 -5.80 -10.43
N LEU A 74 -6.19 -4.57 -10.91
CA LEU A 74 -7.26 -4.27 -11.84
C LEU A 74 -7.04 -4.98 -13.19
N GLY A 75 -5.84 -4.90 -13.76
CA GLY A 75 -5.50 -5.60 -15.00
C GLY A 75 -5.75 -7.11 -14.93
N THR A 76 -5.43 -7.72 -13.79
CA THR A 76 -5.68 -9.14 -13.51
C THR A 76 -7.17 -9.47 -13.44
N VAL A 77 -7.94 -8.68 -12.69
CA VAL A 77 -9.39 -8.89 -12.53
C VAL A 77 -10.12 -8.72 -13.87
N GLU A 78 -9.78 -7.71 -14.65
CA GLU A 78 -10.38 -7.49 -15.97
C GLU A 78 -10.05 -8.63 -16.94
N ARG A 79 -8.87 -9.24 -16.83
CA ARG A 79 -8.51 -10.44 -17.59
C ARG A 79 -9.42 -11.63 -17.26
N ILE A 80 -9.71 -11.84 -15.97
CA ILE A 80 -10.61 -12.89 -15.49
C ILE A 80 -12.04 -12.64 -16.00
N ARG A 81 -12.48 -11.38 -15.99
CA ARG A 81 -13.77 -10.94 -16.53
C ARG A 81 -13.85 -10.94 -18.06
N GLN A 82 -12.75 -11.30 -18.73
CA GLN A 82 -12.62 -11.31 -20.19
C GLN A 82 -12.71 -9.92 -20.85
N ASP A 83 -12.59 -8.82 -20.09
CA ASP A 83 -12.36 -7.49 -20.66
C ASP A 83 -10.87 -7.32 -20.93
N TYR A 84 -10.40 -7.99 -21.98
CA TYR A 84 -8.98 -8.01 -22.35
C TYR A 84 -8.46 -6.63 -22.75
N ARG A 85 -9.32 -5.79 -23.32
CA ARG A 85 -8.95 -4.42 -23.70
C ARG A 85 -8.59 -3.61 -22.46
N LYS A 86 -9.47 -3.62 -21.44
CA LYS A 86 -9.21 -2.91 -20.19
C LYS A 86 -8.08 -3.56 -19.39
N SER A 87 -7.97 -4.89 -19.44
CA SER A 87 -6.84 -5.61 -18.85
C SER A 87 -5.49 -5.13 -19.40
N THR A 88 -5.34 -5.10 -20.72
CA THR A 88 -4.13 -4.59 -21.39
C THR A 88 -3.87 -3.13 -21.02
N GLU A 89 -4.89 -2.27 -21.06
CA GLU A 89 -4.74 -0.85 -20.69
C GLU A 89 -4.14 -0.65 -19.28
N TYR A 90 -4.53 -1.48 -18.31
CA TYR A 90 -3.99 -1.38 -16.95
C TYR A 90 -2.65 -2.08 -16.77
N PHE A 91 -2.34 -3.10 -17.55
CA PHE A 91 -0.99 -3.67 -17.58
C PHE A 91 0.02 -2.72 -18.24
N ASP A 92 -0.35 -2.04 -19.32
CA ASP A 92 0.48 -1.02 -19.96
C ASP A 92 0.75 0.15 -19.00
N LYS A 93 -0.28 0.62 -18.28
CA LYS A 93 -0.11 1.62 -17.21
C LYS A 93 0.85 1.15 -16.12
N ALA A 94 0.75 -0.11 -15.69
CA ALA A 94 1.67 -0.66 -14.69
C ALA A 94 3.12 -0.71 -15.21
N GLU A 95 3.32 -1.04 -16.48
CA GLU A 95 4.64 -0.99 -17.13
C GLU A 95 5.22 0.43 -17.15
N ASP A 96 4.41 1.43 -17.51
CA ASP A 96 4.83 2.84 -17.50
C ASP A 96 5.23 3.32 -16.10
N MET A 97 4.50 2.90 -15.06
CA MET A 97 4.86 3.20 -13.67
C MET A 97 6.17 2.53 -13.26
N LEU A 98 6.41 1.28 -13.69
CA LEU A 98 7.67 0.59 -13.42
C LEU A 98 8.85 1.31 -14.09
N LYS A 99 8.70 1.76 -15.34
CA LYS A 99 9.71 2.58 -16.03
C LYS A 99 9.99 3.88 -15.28
N PHE A 100 8.94 4.58 -14.84
CA PHE A 100 9.08 5.80 -14.04
C PHE A 100 9.88 5.56 -12.77
N TYR A 101 9.59 4.49 -12.01
CA TYR A 101 10.33 4.17 -10.79
C TYR A 101 11.77 3.72 -11.07
N ASP A 102 12.02 3.00 -12.17
CA ASP A 102 13.38 2.63 -12.61
C ASP A 102 14.22 3.88 -12.91
N GLU A 103 13.65 4.86 -13.63
CA GLU A 103 14.31 6.14 -13.89
C GLU A 103 14.60 6.92 -12.61
N GLN A 104 13.66 6.98 -11.67
CA GLN A 104 13.86 7.64 -10.38
C GLN A 104 14.95 6.97 -9.54
N SER A 105 15.12 5.65 -9.65
CA SER A 105 16.13 4.91 -8.87
C SER A 105 17.57 5.20 -9.31
N LYS A 106 17.75 5.80 -10.49
CA LYS A 106 19.06 6.14 -11.07
C LYS A 106 19.54 7.56 -10.68
N ILE A 107 18.70 8.33 -9.99
CA ILE A 107 18.97 9.71 -9.55
C ILE A 107 19.42 9.68 -8.09
#